data_AF-A0A380DT98-F1
#
_entry.id   AF-A0A380DT98-F1
#
_cell.length_a   1.000
_cell.length_b   1.000
_cell.length_c   1.000
_cell.angle_alpha   90.00
_cell.angle_beta   90.00
_cell.angle_gamma   90.00
#
_symmetry.space_group_name_H-M   'P 1'
#
loop_
_entity.id
_entity.type
_entity.pdbx_description
1 polymer ?
#
loop_
_entity_poly.entity_id
_entity_poly.type
_entity_poly.pdbx_seq_one_letter_code
_entity_poly.pdbx_strand_id
1 'polypeptide(L)'
;MHKLAAVTAAKNKATSLNTAMGNLKHALAEKDNTKRSVNYTDADQPKQQAYDTAVTQAEGITNANGSNANETQVQAALNQLNQAKNDLNGDNKVAQAKESAKRALASYSNLINAQSTAATSQIDNATTVAGVTAAQNTANELNAAMGQLQNGINDQNTVKQQVNFTDADQGKKDAYTNAVTNAQGILDKAHGQNMTKAQVEAALNQVTTAKNALNGDANVRQAKSDAKANLGTLTHLNNAQKQDLTSQIEGATTVNGVNGVKTKAQDLDGAMQRLESAIANKDQTKASENYIDADPTKKTAFDNAITQAESYLNKDHGANKDKQAVEQAIQSVTTAKNALNGDANLQRAKTEAIQAIDNLTHLNTAQKTALKQQVNAAQRVSGVTDLKNSATSLNNAMDQLKQAIADHDTIVAGGNYH
;
A
#
# COMPACT_ATOMS: atom_id res chain seq x y z
N MET A 1 -38.21 -17.37 112.02
CA MET A 1 -37.82 -16.37 110.99
C MET A 1 -36.65 -16.80 110.11
N HIS A 2 -35.58 -17.43 110.64
CA HIS A 2 -34.42 -17.88 109.84
C HIS A 2 -34.70 -18.88 108.69
N LYS A 3 -35.62 -19.85 108.87
CA LYS A 3 -35.98 -20.82 107.82
C LYS A 3 -36.74 -20.19 106.63
N LEU A 4 -37.54 -19.15 106.87
CA LEU A 4 -38.30 -18.46 105.82
C LEU A 4 -37.39 -17.60 104.93
N ALA A 5 -36.40 -16.92 105.52
CA ALA A 5 -35.40 -16.15 104.79
C ALA A 5 -34.54 -17.03 103.85
N ALA A 6 -34.15 -18.24 104.30
CA ALA A 6 -33.38 -19.18 103.50
C ALA A 6 -34.18 -19.74 102.30
N VAL A 7 -35.47 -20.06 102.49
CA VAL A 7 -36.36 -20.52 101.41
C VAL A 7 -36.60 -19.40 100.39
N THR A 8 -36.81 -18.16 100.84
CA THR A 8 -36.95 -17.01 99.94
C THR A 8 -35.66 -16.74 99.15
N ALA A 9 -34.49 -16.84 99.78
CA ALA A 9 -33.20 -16.68 99.08
C ALA A 9 -32.95 -17.79 98.04
N ALA A 10 -33.32 -19.04 98.35
CA ALA A 10 -33.23 -20.16 97.42
C ALA A 10 -34.21 -20.00 96.25
N LYS A 11 -35.45 -19.55 96.51
CA LYS A 11 -36.44 -19.23 95.48
C LYS A 11 -35.94 -18.12 94.55
N ASN A 12 -35.38 -17.04 95.10
CA ASN A 12 -34.85 -15.94 94.29
C ASN A 12 -33.67 -16.40 93.42
N LYS A 13 -32.72 -17.18 93.96
CA LYS A 13 -31.63 -17.78 93.16
C LYS A 13 -32.14 -18.71 92.07
N ALA A 14 -33.14 -19.54 92.35
CA ALA A 14 -33.74 -20.43 91.35
C ALA A 14 -34.42 -19.64 90.22
N THR A 15 -35.15 -18.57 90.56
CA THR A 15 -35.76 -17.67 89.58
C THR A 15 -34.70 -16.97 88.72
N SER A 16 -33.65 -16.41 89.33
CA SER A 16 -32.58 -15.73 88.59
C SER A 16 -31.81 -16.69 87.68
N LEU A 17 -31.46 -17.88 88.18
CA LEU A 17 -30.84 -18.94 87.37
C LEU A 17 -31.75 -19.35 86.20
N ASN A 18 -33.04 -19.53 86.44
CA ASN A 18 -34.00 -19.88 85.37
C ASN A 18 -34.07 -18.79 84.29
N THR A 19 -34.07 -17.51 84.68
CA THR A 19 -34.02 -16.38 83.75
C THR A 19 -32.71 -16.38 82.95
N ALA A 20 -31.55 -16.54 83.60
CA ALA A 20 -30.26 -16.60 82.93
C ALA A 20 -30.18 -17.77 81.93
N MET A 21 -30.72 -18.94 82.30
CA MET A 21 -30.81 -20.12 81.43
C MET A 21 -31.73 -19.89 80.23
N GLY A 22 -32.86 -19.20 80.43
CA GLY A 22 -33.76 -18.81 79.34
C GLY A 22 -33.05 -17.90 78.33
N ASN A 23 -32.32 -16.90 78.81
CA ASN A 23 -31.55 -15.99 77.96
C ASN A 23 -30.42 -16.72 77.19
N LEU A 24 -29.72 -17.64 77.85
CA LEU A 24 -28.68 -18.47 77.20
C LEU A 24 -29.27 -19.34 76.09
N LYS A 25 -30.40 -20.01 76.34
CA LYS A 25 -31.10 -20.81 75.33
C LYS A 25 -31.57 -19.95 74.15
N HIS A 26 -32.07 -18.75 74.41
CA HIS A 26 -32.50 -17.84 73.35
C HIS A 26 -31.33 -17.39 72.48
N ALA A 27 -30.20 -16.97 73.08
CA ALA A 27 -29.00 -16.60 72.33
C ALA A 27 -28.45 -17.78 71.50
N LEU A 28 -28.50 -19.00 72.05
CA LEU A 28 -28.05 -20.22 71.39
C LEU A 28 -28.95 -20.64 70.22
N ALA A 29 -30.24 -20.31 70.24
CA ALA A 29 -31.16 -20.58 69.14
C ALA A 29 -30.75 -19.87 67.83
N GLU A 30 -30.03 -18.75 67.93
CA GLU A 30 -29.52 -17.98 66.79
C GLU A 30 -28.22 -18.53 66.18
N LYS A 31 -27.70 -19.67 66.69
CA LYS A 31 -26.38 -20.18 66.27
C LYS A 31 -26.31 -20.51 64.78
N ASP A 32 -27.34 -21.18 64.26
CA ASP A 32 -27.32 -21.66 62.87
C ASP A 32 -27.50 -20.49 61.90
N ASN A 33 -28.32 -19.50 62.28
CA ASN A 33 -28.43 -18.24 61.54
C ASN A 33 -27.08 -17.49 61.51
N THR A 34 -26.40 -17.41 62.65
CA THR A 34 -25.10 -16.75 62.77
C THR A 34 -24.05 -17.47 61.91
N LYS A 35 -23.97 -18.80 61.98
CA LYS A 35 -23.01 -19.61 61.20
C LYS A 35 -23.24 -19.56 59.69
N ARG A 36 -24.47 -19.29 59.24
CA ARG A 36 -24.81 -19.08 57.83
C ARG A 36 -24.58 -17.65 57.34
N SER A 37 -24.39 -16.70 58.25
CA SER A 37 -24.18 -15.29 57.90
C SER A 37 -22.77 -15.06 57.37
N VAL A 38 -22.64 -14.07 56.49
CA VAL A 38 -21.34 -13.60 56.00
C VAL A 38 -20.44 -13.15 57.15
N ASN A 39 -21.04 -12.52 58.17
CA ASN A 39 -20.30 -12.07 59.32
C ASN A 39 -19.56 -13.21 60.03
N TYR A 40 -20.07 -14.46 59.96
CA TYR A 40 -19.32 -15.65 60.39
C TYR A 40 -18.45 -16.23 59.28
N THR A 41 -19.01 -16.53 58.10
CA THR A 41 -18.29 -17.31 57.06
C THR A 41 -17.01 -16.63 56.57
N ASP A 42 -17.01 -15.29 56.52
CA ASP A 42 -15.86 -14.50 56.07
C ASP A 42 -15.03 -13.95 57.23
N ALA A 43 -15.45 -14.16 58.49
CA ALA A 43 -14.67 -13.75 59.66
C ALA A 43 -13.28 -14.39 59.68
N ASP A 44 -12.38 -13.80 60.47
CA ASP A 44 -11.10 -14.45 60.71
C ASP A 44 -11.28 -15.78 61.44
N GLN A 45 -10.47 -16.76 61.06
CA GLN A 45 -10.54 -18.12 61.58
C GLN A 45 -10.51 -18.18 63.13
N PRO A 46 -9.68 -17.38 63.85
CA PRO A 46 -9.72 -17.36 65.31
C PRO A 46 -11.05 -16.87 65.90
N LYS A 47 -11.75 -15.95 65.22
CA LYS A 47 -13.04 -15.41 65.65
C LYS A 47 -14.17 -16.41 65.41
N GLN A 48 -14.13 -17.13 64.28
CA GLN A 48 -15.02 -18.27 64.04
C GLN A 48 -14.87 -19.34 65.12
N GLN A 49 -13.62 -19.74 65.42
CA GLN A 49 -13.32 -20.73 66.46
C GLN A 49 -13.77 -20.28 67.86
N ALA A 50 -13.56 -19.00 68.20
CA ALA A 50 -14.04 -18.44 69.47
C ALA A 50 -15.57 -18.53 69.59
N TYR A 51 -16.29 -18.23 68.50
CA TYR A 51 -17.75 -18.38 68.47
C TYR A 51 -18.18 -19.84 68.60
N ASP A 52 -17.56 -20.76 67.84
CA ASP A 52 -17.86 -22.20 67.92
C ASP A 52 -17.60 -22.79 69.31
N THR A 53 -16.53 -22.34 69.94
CA THR A 53 -16.18 -22.73 71.31
C THR A 53 -17.23 -22.23 72.31
N ALA A 54 -17.67 -20.98 72.18
CA ALA A 54 -18.70 -20.40 73.04
C ALA A 54 -20.08 -21.07 72.84
N VAL A 55 -20.43 -21.43 71.60
CA VAL A 55 -21.62 -22.23 71.27
C VAL A 55 -21.54 -23.59 71.95
N THR A 56 -20.41 -24.30 71.83
CA THR A 56 -20.20 -25.63 72.44
C THR A 56 -20.33 -25.56 73.97
N GLN A 57 -19.78 -24.53 74.61
CA GLN A 57 -19.93 -24.32 76.05
C GLN A 57 -21.40 -24.04 76.45
N ALA A 58 -22.10 -23.19 75.70
CA ALA A 58 -23.51 -22.91 75.92
C ALA A 58 -24.40 -24.16 75.73
N GLU A 59 -24.12 -25.01 74.75
CA GLU A 59 -24.78 -26.30 74.54
C GLU A 59 -24.54 -27.24 75.73
N GLY A 60 -23.31 -27.31 76.23
CA GLY A 60 -22.95 -28.12 77.39
C GLY A 60 -23.68 -27.72 78.68
N ILE A 61 -24.02 -26.43 78.85
CA ILE A 61 -24.80 -25.93 79.99
C ILE A 61 -26.31 -26.14 79.80
N THR A 62 -26.82 -25.99 78.57
CA THR A 62 -28.27 -25.99 78.30
C THR A 62 -28.88 -27.37 78.04
N ASN A 63 -28.04 -28.40 77.84
CA ASN A 63 -28.45 -29.79 77.67
C ASN A 63 -29.18 -30.34 78.92
N ALA A 64 -30.16 -31.22 78.72
CA ALA A 64 -30.89 -31.89 79.81
C ALA A 64 -29.97 -32.69 80.76
N ASN A 65 -28.85 -33.20 80.23
CA ASN A 65 -27.78 -33.85 81.00
C ASN A 65 -26.51 -32.98 81.10
N GLY A 66 -26.68 -31.66 80.98
CA GLY A 66 -25.58 -30.69 80.98
C GLY A 66 -24.94 -30.48 82.35
N SER A 67 -23.92 -29.64 82.38
CA SER A 67 -23.20 -29.25 83.60
C SER A 67 -24.14 -28.61 84.63
N ASN A 68 -23.99 -28.94 85.92
CA ASN A 68 -24.72 -28.28 87.02
C ASN A 68 -24.18 -26.85 87.28
N ALA A 69 -24.42 -25.95 86.33
CA ALA A 69 -23.95 -24.57 86.36
C ALA A 69 -24.82 -23.69 87.26
N ASN A 70 -24.17 -22.87 88.07
CA ASN A 70 -24.84 -21.83 88.86
C ASN A 70 -25.10 -20.57 88.01
N GLU A 71 -25.86 -19.63 88.58
CA GLU A 71 -26.27 -18.39 87.89
C GLU A 71 -25.10 -17.62 87.27
N THR A 72 -23.99 -17.49 88.01
CA THR A 72 -22.78 -16.80 87.55
C THR A 72 -22.13 -17.51 86.36
N GLN A 73 -22.07 -18.84 86.37
CA GLN A 73 -21.51 -19.62 85.27
C GLN A 73 -22.38 -19.54 84.01
N VAL A 74 -23.71 -19.59 84.15
CA VAL A 74 -24.64 -19.40 83.04
C VAL A 74 -24.49 -18.00 82.45
N GLN A 75 -24.42 -16.97 83.29
CA GLN A 75 -24.23 -15.60 82.85
C GLN A 75 -22.88 -15.40 82.15
N ALA A 76 -21.81 -16.02 82.65
CA ALA A 76 -20.49 -15.99 82.01
C ALA A 76 -20.52 -16.62 80.61
N ALA A 77 -21.17 -17.78 80.44
CA ALA A 77 -21.31 -18.43 79.14
C ALA A 77 -22.16 -17.62 78.16
N LEU A 78 -23.26 -17.01 78.64
CA LEU A 78 -24.07 -16.09 77.83
C LEU A 78 -23.24 -14.88 77.36
N ASN A 79 -22.47 -14.28 78.27
CA ASN A 79 -21.61 -13.14 77.95
C ASN A 79 -20.53 -13.53 76.93
N GLN A 80 -19.90 -14.71 77.07
CA GLN A 80 -18.92 -15.21 76.13
C GLN A 80 -19.52 -15.49 74.75
N LEU A 81 -20.71 -16.10 74.69
CA LEU A 81 -21.40 -16.35 73.42
C LEU A 81 -21.75 -15.04 72.69
N ASN A 82 -22.29 -14.07 73.42
CA ASN A 82 -22.61 -12.76 72.86
C ASN A 82 -21.35 -11.98 72.42
N GLN A 83 -20.30 -12.01 73.24
CA GLN A 83 -19.03 -11.36 72.91
C GLN A 83 -18.41 -12.00 71.66
N ALA A 84 -18.29 -13.32 71.60
CA ALA A 84 -17.74 -14.02 70.45
C ALA A 84 -18.57 -13.80 69.19
N LYS A 85 -19.91 -13.72 69.30
CA LYS A 85 -20.81 -13.35 68.18
C LYS A 85 -20.53 -11.93 67.68
N ASN A 86 -20.38 -10.97 68.59
CA ASN A 86 -20.10 -9.58 68.26
C ASN A 86 -18.68 -9.38 67.71
N ASP A 87 -17.74 -10.24 68.12
CA ASP A 87 -16.36 -10.22 67.65
C ASP A 87 -16.20 -10.75 66.23
N LEU A 88 -17.19 -11.48 65.69
CA LEU A 88 -17.23 -11.88 64.30
C LEU A 88 -17.16 -10.65 63.39
N ASN A 89 -16.29 -10.72 62.38
CA ASN A 89 -15.88 -9.56 61.58
C ASN A 89 -15.96 -9.80 60.07
N GLY A 90 -16.72 -10.79 59.61
CA GLY A 90 -16.86 -11.07 58.18
C GLY A 90 -17.42 -9.87 57.41
N ASP A 91 -18.42 -9.15 57.94
CA ASP A 91 -18.99 -7.98 57.27
C ASP A 91 -17.96 -6.85 57.11
N ASN A 92 -17.13 -6.63 58.13
CA ASN A 92 -16.02 -5.67 58.08
C ASN A 92 -14.98 -6.07 57.04
N LYS A 93 -14.69 -7.37 56.91
CA LYS A 93 -13.76 -7.87 55.90
C LYS A 93 -14.30 -7.70 54.48
N VAL A 94 -15.60 -7.89 54.27
CA VAL A 94 -16.25 -7.56 52.99
C VAL A 94 -16.11 -6.07 52.68
N ALA A 95 -16.36 -5.19 53.66
CA ALA A 95 -16.20 -3.74 53.47
C ALA A 95 -14.75 -3.36 53.10
N GLN A 96 -13.76 -3.89 53.81
CA GLN A 96 -12.34 -3.68 53.51
C GLN A 96 -11.93 -4.22 52.14
N ALA A 97 -12.46 -5.38 51.76
CA ALA A 97 -12.24 -5.95 50.43
C ALA A 97 -12.81 -5.02 49.35
N LYS A 98 -14.02 -4.47 49.54
CA LYS A 98 -14.62 -3.51 48.59
C LYS A 98 -13.78 -2.25 48.44
N GLU A 99 -13.32 -1.66 49.54
CA GLU A 99 -12.45 -0.49 49.49
C GLU A 99 -11.14 -0.77 48.74
N SER A 100 -10.52 -1.91 49.02
CA SER A 100 -9.28 -2.33 48.36
C SER A 100 -9.48 -2.56 46.85
N ALA A 101 -10.57 -3.24 46.48
CA ALA A 101 -10.93 -3.47 45.08
C ALA A 101 -11.23 -2.17 44.33
N LYS A 102 -11.92 -1.21 44.96
CA LYS A 102 -12.17 0.12 44.38
C LYS A 102 -10.88 0.92 44.18
N ARG A 103 -9.93 0.85 45.12
CA ARG A 103 -8.61 1.48 44.96
C ARG A 103 -7.83 0.85 43.81
N ALA A 104 -7.86 -0.47 43.67
CA ALA A 104 -7.25 -1.16 42.54
C ALA A 104 -7.92 -0.75 41.21
N LEU A 105 -9.25 -0.70 41.16
CA LEU A 105 -10.01 -0.28 39.99
C LEU A 105 -9.63 1.14 39.53
N ALA A 106 -9.40 2.06 40.47
CA ALA A 106 -8.95 3.41 40.15
C ALA A 106 -7.57 3.47 39.45
N SER A 107 -6.75 2.42 39.58
CA SER A 107 -5.46 2.30 38.87
C SER A 107 -5.57 1.73 37.45
N TYR A 108 -6.75 1.24 37.05
CA TYR A 108 -6.98 0.63 35.74
C TYR A 108 -7.12 1.70 34.66
N SER A 109 -6.02 2.01 34.00
CA SER A 109 -5.92 3.11 33.03
C SER A 109 -6.59 2.84 31.68
N ASN A 110 -6.89 1.58 31.33
CA ASN A 110 -7.42 1.25 30.00
C ASN A 110 -8.96 1.18 29.97
N LEU A 111 -9.63 0.93 31.10
CA LEU A 111 -11.09 0.91 31.18
C LEU A 111 -11.70 2.27 30.79
N ILE A 112 -12.80 2.24 30.06
CA ILE A 112 -13.61 3.43 29.79
C ILE A 112 -14.60 3.69 30.94
N ASN A 113 -15.22 4.88 30.97
CA ASN A 113 -16.11 5.27 32.06
C ASN A 113 -17.26 4.28 32.28
N ALA A 114 -17.91 3.80 31.22
CA ALA A 114 -19.01 2.85 31.33
C ALA A 114 -18.57 1.51 31.97
N GLN A 115 -17.38 1.02 31.63
CA GLN A 115 -16.82 -0.20 32.19
C GLN A 115 -16.39 -0.02 33.66
N SER A 116 -15.75 1.11 33.99
CA SER A 116 -15.35 1.43 35.37
C SER A 116 -16.58 1.58 36.29
N THR A 117 -17.65 2.20 35.80
CA THR A 117 -18.93 2.29 36.53
C THR A 117 -19.52 0.90 36.77
N ALA A 118 -19.60 0.07 35.72
CA ALA A 118 -20.13 -1.29 35.85
C ALA A 118 -19.32 -2.15 36.83
N ALA A 119 -17.98 -2.09 36.76
CA ALA A 119 -17.09 -2.78 37.69
C ALA A 119 -17.27 -2.30 39.14
N THR A 120 -17.44 -0.98 39.35
CA THR A 120 -17.73 -0.40 40.67
C THR A 120 -19.03 -0.96 41.23
N SER A 121 -20.10 -0.99 40.43
CA SER A 121 -21.39 -1.57 40.84
C SER A 121 -21.29 -3.05 41.17
N GLN A 122 -20.51 -3.84 40.43
CA GLN A 122 -20.28 -5.26 40.74
C GLN A 122 -19.56 -5.45 42.08
N ILE A 123 -18.54 -4.64 42.37
CA ILE A 123 -17.85 -4.64 43.66
C ILE A 123 -18.81 -4.25 44.79
N ASP A 124 -19.64 -3.22 44.58
CA ASP A 124 -20.60 -2.77 45.58
C ASP A 124 -21.69 -3.78 45.89
N ASN A 125 -22.16 -4.52 44.88
CA ASN A 125 -23.20 -5.53 45.04
C ASN A 125 -22.69 -6.87 45.61
N ALA A 126 -21.38 -7.13 45.59
CA ALA A 126 -20.83 -8.35 46.16
C ALA A 126 -21.08 -8.42 47.68
N THR A 127 -21.55 -9.57 48.17
CA THR A 127 -21.89 -9.78 49.59
C THR A 127 -20.84 -10.57 50.37
N THR A 128 -19.82 -11.12 49.70
CA THR A 128 -18.73 -11.88 50.31
C THR A 128 -17.37 -11.38 49.80
N VAL A 129 -16.31 -11.65 50.55
CA VAL A 129 -14.93 -11.32 50.17
C VAL A 129 -14.57 -11.99 48.84
N ALA A 130 -14.93 -13.26 48.66
CA ALA A 130 -14.70 -13.99 47.42
C ALA A 130 -15.43 -13.36 46.22
N GLY A 131 -16.67 -12.89 46.42
CA GLY A 131 -17.43 -12.19 45.38
C GLY A 131 -16.79 -10.87 44.97
N VAL A 132 -16.27 -10.10 45.94
CA VAL A 132 -15.52 -8.86 45.68
C VAL A 132 -14.26 -9.15 44.88
N THR A 133 -13.49 -10.17 45.27
CA THR A 133 -12.28 -10.59 44.55
C THR A 133 -12.60 -11.01 43.11
N ALA A 134 -13.69 -11.76 42.88
CA ALA A 134 -14.11 -12.16 41.54
C ALA A 134 -14.49 -10.96 40.66
N ALA A 135 -15.21 -9.97 41.21
CA ALA A 135 -15.53 -8.73 40.51
C ALA A 135 -14.28 -7.92 40.15
N GLN A 136 -13.32 -7.80 41.07
CA GLN A 136 -12.04 -7.14 40.81
C GLN A 136 -11.24 -7.85 39.70
N ASN A 137 -11.14 -9.18 39.76
CA ASN A 137 -10.44 -9.96 38.74
C ASN A 137 -11.07 -9.78 37.36
N THR A 138 -12.40 -9.79 37.28
CA THR A 138 -13.14 -9.54 36.03
C THR A 138 -12.80 -8.16 35.45
N ALA A 139 -12.76 -7.12 36.28
CA ALA A 139 -12.40 -5.78 35.86
C ALA A 139 -10.93 -5.68 35.43
N ASN A 140 -10.02 -6.38 36.11
CA ASN A 140 -8.60 -6.41 35.78
C ASN A 140 -8.35 -7.09 34.41
N GLU A 141 -9.01 -8.22 34.15
CA GLU A 141 -8.92 -8.91 32.86
C GLU A 141 -9.47 -8.05 31.72
N LEU A 142 -10.60 -7.37 31.94
CA LEU A 142 -11.14 -6.43 30.97
C LEU A 142 -10.18 -5.27 30.72
N ASN A 143 -9.56 -4.71 31.77
CA ASN A 143 -8.55 -3.66 31.65
C ASN A 143 -7.34 -4.12 30.82
N ALA A 144 -6.91 -5.37 30.99
CA ALA A 144 -5.84 -5.95 30.19
C ALA A 144 -6.25 -6.07 28.71
N ALA A 145 -7.44 -6.62 28.42
CA ALA A 145 -7.96 -6.74 27.05
C ALA A 145 -8.12 -5.38 26.36
N MET A 146 -8.60 -4.36 27.08
CA MET A 146 -8.70 -2.99 26.58
C MET A 146 -7.32 -2.41 26.22
N GLY A 147 -6.30 -2.68 27.03
CA GLY A 147 -4.92 -2.28 26.73
C GLY A 147 -4.37 -2.98 25.49
N GLN A 148 -4.69 -4.27 25.29
CA GLN A 148 -4.33 -5.00 24.08
C GLN A 148 -5.04 -4.43 22.83
N LEU A 149 -6.33 -4.08 22.93
CA LEU A 149 -7.07 -3.44 21.84
C LEU A 149 -6.44 -2.09 21.45
N GLN A 150 -6.08 -1.26 22.43
CA GLN A 150 -5.37 0.00 22.20
C GLN A 150 -4.06 -0.24 21.46
N ASN A 151 -3.23 -1.17 21.96
CA ASN A 151 -1.97 -1.53 21.31
C ASN A 151 -2.16 -2.05 19.88
N GLY A 152 -3.22 -2.82 19.63
CA GLY A 152 -3.56 -3.36 18.31
C GLY A 152 -3.86 -2.31 17.24
N ILE A 153 -4.23 -1.09 17.63
CA ILE A 153 -4.51 0.02 16.71
C ILE A 153 -3.49 1.17 16.76
N ASN A 154 -2.46 1.08 17.62
CA ASN A 154 -1.48 2.16 17.79
C ASN A 154 -0.72 2.47 16.50
N ASP A 155 -0.48 1.47 15.65
CA ASP A 155 0.25 1.62 14.39
C ASP A 155 -0.63 1.92 13.17
N GLN A 156 -1.93 2.23 13.37
CA GLN A 156 -2.89 2.44 12.28
C GLN A 156 -2.43 3.46 11.23
N ASN A 157 -1.76 4.53 11.66
CA ASN A 157 -1.32 5.61 10.77
C ASN A 157 -0.13 5.17 9.93
N THR A 158 0.74 4.32 10.50
CA THR A 158 1.86 3.70 9.79
C THR A 158 1.33 2.70 8.77
N VAL A 159 0.40 1.82 9.16
CA VAL A 159 -0.22 0.85 8.25
C VAL A 159 -0.89 1.54 7.07
N LYS A 160 -1.67 2.61 7.31
CA LYS A 160 -2.37 3.37 6.26
C LYS A 160 -1.44 4.06 5.25
N GLN A 161 -0.17 4.25 5.58
CA GLN A 161 0.84 4.83 4.69
C GLN A 161 1.66 3.78 3.93
N GLN A 162 1.61 2.51 4.35
CA GLN A 162 2.34 1.44 3.68
C GLN A 162 1.66 1.05 2.36
N VAL A 163 2.47 0.65 1.38
CA VAL A 163 2.01 0.13 0.10
C VAL A 163 1.02 -1.01 0.28
N ASN A 164 1.27 -1.88 1.27
CA ASN A 164 0.38 -2.99 1.56
C ASN A 164 -1.06 -2.54 1.90
N PHE A 165 -1.27 -1.30 2.36
CA PHE A 165 -2.60 -0.69 2.49
C PHE A 165 -2.99 0.14 1.26
N THR A 166 -2.13 1.05 0.78
CA THR A 166 -2.51 2.01 -0.27
C THR A 166 -2.94 1.31 -1.57
N ASP A 167 -2.26 0.22 -1.91
CA ASP A 167 -2.45 -0.55 -3.13
C ASP A 167 -3.25 -1.85 -2.89
N ALA A 168 -3.74 -2.07 -1.67
CA ALA A 168 -4.66 -3.17 -1.39
C ALA A 168 -6.01 -2.99 -2.09
N ASP A 169 -6.74 -4.09 -2.24
CA ASP A 169 -8.09 -4.04 -2.79
C ASP A 169 -8.98 -3.17 -1.90
N GLN A 170 -9.87 -2.40 -2.53
CA GLN A 170 -10.70 -1.42 -1.81
C GLN A 170 -11.48 -2.07 -0.66
N GLY A 171 -12.08 -3.24 -0.86
CA GLY A 171 -12.80 -3.95 0.20
C GLY A 171 -11.94 -4.33 1.42
N LYS A 172 -10.64 -4.62 1.22
CA LYS A 172 -9.71 -4.92 2.33
C LYS A 172 -9.29 -3.66 3.07
N LYS A 173 -9.11 -2.54 2.35
CA LYS A 173 -8.85 -1.22 2.95
C LYS A 173 -10.02 -0.77 3.83
N ASP A 174 -11.24 -0.96 3.32
CA ASP A 174 -12.46 -0.64 4.04
C ASP A 174 -12.62 -1.54 5.27
N ALA A 175 -12.38 -2.84 5.14
CA ALA A 175 -12.43 -3.77 6.27
C ALA A 175 -11.45 -3.37 7.40
N TYR A 176 -10.20 -3.05 7.06
CA TYR A 176 -9.23 -2.59 8.06
C TYR A 176 -9.63 -1.26 8.69
N THR A 177 -10.05 -0.29 7.88
CA THR A 177 -10.47 1.03 8.35
C THR A 177 -11.67 0.92 9.28
N ASN A 178 -12.68 0.14 8.91
CA ASN A 178 -13.88 -0.09 9.73
C ASN A 178 -13.56 -0.82 11.03
N ALA A 179 -12.69 -1.83 11.01
CA ALA A 179 -12.26 -2.53 12.23
C ALA A 179 -11.54 -1.59 13.20
N VAL A 180 -10.65 -0.72 12.68
CA VAL A 180 -9.96 0.30 13.47
C VAL A 180 -10.94 1.33 14.03
N THR A 181 -11.90 1.81 13.25
CA THR A 181 -12.93 2.74 13.72
C THR A 181 -13.82 2.11 14.79
N ASN A 182 -14.20 0.84 14.65
CA ASN A 182 -14.93 0.11 15.68
C ASN A 182 -14.12 0.01 16.98
N ALA A 183 -12.83 -0.36 16.88
CA ALA A 183 -11.93 -0.42 18.02
C ALA A 183 -11.79 0.95 18.72
N GLN A 184 -11.70 2.05 17.96
CA GLN A 184 -11.70 3.41 18.51
C GLN A 184 -12.99 3.75 19.25
N GLY A 185 -14.15 3.34 18.72
CA GLY A 185 -15.43 3.50 19.41
C GLY A 185 -15.51 2.73 20.73
N ILE A 186 -14.92 1.54 20.80
CA ILE A 186 -14.81 0.76 22.04
C ILE A 186 -13.88 1.44 23.04
N LEU A 187 -12.79 2.04 22.56
CA LEU A 187 -11.77 2.71 23.38
C LEU A 187 -12.15 4.13 23.80
N ASP A 188 -13.24 4.70 23.27
CA ASP A 188 -13.72 6.04 23.65
C ASP A 188 -14.04 6.06 25.15
N LYS A 189 -13.21 6.79 25.89
CA LYS A 189 -13.29 6.91 27.35
C LYS A 189 -14.63 7.44 27.83
N ALA A 190 -15.24 8.36 27.09
CA ALA A 190 -16.44 9.07 27.50
C ALA A 190 -17.72 8.39 27.00
N HIS A 191 -17.72 7.91 25.75
CA HIS A 191 -18.94 7.46 25.07
C HIS A 191 -18.95 5.98 24.68
N GLY A 192 -17.86 5.26 24.91
CA GLY A 192 -17.81 3.83 24.64
C GLY A 192 -18.84 3.04 25.44
N GLN A 193 -19.29 1.92 24.89
CA GLN A 193 -20.25 1.03 25.54
C GLN A 193 -19.55 0.11 26.54
N ASN A 194 -20.27 -0.34 27.57
CA ASN A 194 -19.76 -1.34 28.52
C ASN A 194 -19.62 -2.72 27.85
N MET A 195 -18.51 -2.92 27.14
CA MET A 195 -18.18 -4.19 26.47
C MET A 195 -17.58 -5.20 27.44
N THR A 196 -17.93 -6.46 27.22
CA THR A 196 -17.29 -7.61 27.90
C THR A 196 -15.89 -7.89 27.33
N LYS A 197 -15.07 -8.61 28.10
CA LYS A 197 -13.73 -9.04 27.66
C LYS A 197 -13.75 -9.73 26.30
N ALA A 198 -14.67 -10.69 26.11
CA ALA A 198 -14.80 -11.43 24.86
C ALA A 198 -15.16 -10.53 23.66
N GLN A 199 -15.98 -9.49 23.86
CA GLN A 199 -16.31 -8.53 22.80
C GLN A 199 -15.11 -7.65 22.44
N VAL A 200 -14.32 -7.23 23.43
CA VAL A 200 -13.08 -6.46 23.21
C VAL A 200 -12.05 -7.31 22.45
N GLU A 201 -11.86 -8.57 22.85
CA GLU A 201 -10.98 -9.53 22.17
C GLU A 201 -11.46 -9.82 20.74
N ALA A 202 -12.78 -9.91 20.51
CA ALA A 202 -13.33 -10.07 19.17
C ALA A 202 -13.02 -8.85 18.28
N ALA A 203 -13.12 -7.62 18.81
CA ALA A 203 -12.75 -6.42 18.07
C ALA A 203 -11.25 -6.37 17.76
N LEU A 204 -10.40 -6.78 18.69
CA LEU A 204 -8.96 -6.91 18.45
C LEU A 204 -8.67 -7.92 17.32
N ASN A 205 -9.31 -9.09 17.38
CA ASN A 205 -9.16 -10.11 16.34
C ASN A 205 -9.63 -9.61 14.95
N GLN A 206 -10.68 -8.80 14.90
CA GLN A 206 -11.13 -8.17 13.65
C GLN A 206 -10.06 -7.22 13.09
N VAL A 207 -9.46 -6.37 13.93
CA VAL A 207 -8.35 -5.50 13.52
C VAL A 207 -7.18 -6.31 13.00
N THR A 208 -6.73 -7.32 13.74
CA THR A 208 -5.59 -8.18 13.34
C THR A 208 -5.88 -8.92 12.03
N THR A 209 -7.07 -9.49 11.88
CA THR A 209 -7.46 -10.23 10.67
C THR A 209 -7.53 -9.31 9.46
N ALA A 210 -8.18 -8.15 9.59
CA ALA A 210 -8.29 -7.19 8.49
C ALA A 210 -6.94 -6.61 8.10
N LYS A 211 -6.05 -6.34 9.07
CA LYS A 211 -4.67 -5.91 8.81
C LYS A 211 -3.88 -6.96 8.04
N ASN A 212 -3.96 -8.23 8.43
CA ASN A 212 -3.27 -9.32 7.76
C ASN A 212 -3.86 -9.62 6.36
N ALA A 213 -5.13 -9.27 6.13
CA ALA A 213 -5.78 -9.43 4.84
C ALA A 213 -5.36 -8.37 3.80
N LEU A 214 -4.73 -7.27 4.23
CA LEU A 214 -4.19 -6.24 3.32
C LEU A 214 -3.19 -6.87 2.34
N ASN A 215 -3.36 -6.56 1.06
CA ASN A 215 -2.70 -7.26 -0.04
C ASN A 215 -2.01 -6.35 -1.06
N GLY A 216 -1.73 -5.08 -0.72
CA GLY A 216 -1.10 -4.16 -1.66
C GLY A 216 0.25 -4.64 -2.19
N ASP A 217 1.07 -5.28 -1.35
CA ASP A 217 2.36 -5.83 -1.81
C ASP A 217 2.17 -6.97 -2.82
N ALA A 218 1.12 -7.78 -2.65
CA ALA A 218 0.77 -8.82 -3.60
C ALA A 218 0.28 -8.23 -4.93
N ASN A 219 -0.52 -7.16 -4.87
CA ASN A 219 -0.99 -6.43 -6.03
C ASN A 219 0.17 -5.81 -6.82
N VAL A 220 1.19 -5.26 -6.15
CA VAL A 220 2.42 -4.77 -6.81
C VAL A 220 3.17 -5.90 -7.51
N ARG A 221 3.34 -7.06 -6.86
CA ARG A 221 3.98 -8.23 -7.49
C ARG A 221 3.22 -8.71 -8.74
N GLN A 222 1.89 -8.75 -8.67
CA GLN A 222 1.06 -9.10 -9.81
C GLN A 222 1.21 -8.09 -10.95
N ALA A 223 1.13 -6.79 -10.65
CA ALA A 223 1.33 -5.74 -11.64
C ALA A 223 2.70 -5.87 -12.33
N LYS A 224 3.77 -6.20 -11.59
CA LYS A 224 5.11 -6.43 -12.17
C LYS A 224 5.10 -7.63 -13.12
N SER A 225 4.48 -8.73 -12.73
CA SER A 225 4.33 -9.90 -13.58
C SER A 225 3.61 -9.55 -14.89
N ASP A 226 2.49 -8.83 -14.80
CA ASP A 226 1.68 -8.43 -15.95
C ASP A 226 2.44 -7.44 -16.85
N ALA A 227 3.17 -6.49 -16.27
CA ALA A 227 3.99 -5.54 -17.01
C ALA A 227 5.16 -6.23 -17.74
N LYS A 228 5.82 -7.22 -17.10
CA LYS A 228 6.87 -8.02 -17.75
C LYS A 228 6.31 -8.90 -18.87
N ALA A 229 5.16 -9.53 -18.66
CA ALA A 229 4.49 -10.31 -19.70
C ALA A 229 4.14 -9.42 -20.91
N ASN A 230 3.58 -8.23 -20.66
CA ASN A 230 3.31 -7.25 -21.70
C ASN A 230 4.60 -6.75 -22.39
N LEU A 231 5.67 -6.48 -21.66
CA LEU A 231 6.97 -6.12 -22.25
C LEU A 231 7.52 -7.23 -23.16
N GLY A 232 7.26 -8.49 -22.82
CA GLY A 232 7.61 -9.66 -23.64
C GLY A 232 6.90 -9.69 -24.99
N THR A 233 5.69 -9.13 -25.11
CA THR A 233 4.93 -9.09 -26.37
C THR A 233 5.31 -7.93 -27.28
N LEU A 234 6.08 -6.96 -26.80
CA LEU A 234 6.52 -5.80 -27.59
C LEU A 234 7.65 -6.20 -28.55
N THR A 235 7.40 -6.04 -29.86
CA THR A 235 8.25 -6.61 -30.92
C THR A 235 9.21 -5.62 -31.55
N HIS A 236 9.06 -4.31 -31.36
CA HIS A 236 9.85 -3.27 -32.04
C HIS A 236 10.98 -2.71 -31.15
N LEU A 237 10.88 -2.84 -29.83
CA LEU A 237 11.97 -2.52 -28.90
C LEU A 237 13.27 -3.33 -29.16
N ASN A 238 14.43 -2.70 -28.95
CA ASN A 238 15.73 -3.38 -28.91
C ASN A 238 16.04 -3.94 -27.50
N ASN A 239 17.08 -4.78 -27.39
CA ASN A 239 17.40 -5.48 -26.14
C ASN A 239 17.80 -4.51 -25.02
N ALA A 240 18.52 -3.43 -25.33
CA ALA A 240 18.92 -2.42 -24.34
C ALA A 240 17.71 -1.69 -23.74
N GLN A 241 16.73 -1.32 -24.57
CA GLN A 241 15.46 -0.73 -24.12
C GLN A 241 14.65 -1.71 -23.27
N LYS A 242 14.55 -2.98 -23.70
CA LYS A 242 13.85 -4.02 -22.92
C LYS A 242 14.50 -4.26 -21.56
N GLN A 243 15.83 -4.26 -21.48
CA GLN A 243 16.55 -4.44 -20.21
C GLN A 243 16.31 -3.27 -19.25
N ASP A 244 16.37 -2.04 -19.75
CA ASP A 244 16.10 -0.84 -18.95
C ASP A 244 14.65 -0.81 -18.44
N LEU A 245 13.67 -1.09 -19.32
CA LEU A 245 12.26 -1.18 -18.94
C LEU A 245 11.99 -2.31 -17.94
N THR A 246 12.66 -3.46 -18.08
CA THR A 246 12.59 -4.55 -17.10
C THR A 246 13.09 -4.09 -15.73
N SER A 247 14.19 -3.34 -15.70
CA SER A 247 14.79 -2.81 -14.47
C SER A 247 13.88 -1.75 -13.81
N GLN A 248 13.23 -0.91 -14.61
CA GLN A 248 12.23 0.06 -14.12
C GLN A 248 10.99 -0.64 -13.55
N ILE A 249 10.51 -1.72 -14.18
CA ILE A 249 9.40 -2.53 -13.63
C ILE A 249 9.81 -3.17 -12.29
N GLU A 250 11.01 -3.73 -12.20
CA GLU A 250 11.56 -4.31 -10.96
C GLU A 250 11.69 -3.25 -9.85
N GLY A 251 12.14 -2.04 -10.19
CA GLY A 251 12.35 -0.94 -9.24
C GLY A 251 11.08 -0.23 -8.78
N ALA A 252 9.97 -0.33 -9.52
CA ALA A 252 8.72 0.31 -9.12
C ALA A 252 8.15 -0.32 -7.83
N THR A 253 7.68 0.53 -6.91
CA THR A 253 7.22 0.12 -5.58
C THR A 253 5.70 0.15 -5.41
N THR A 254 4.97 0.67 -6.40
CA THR A 254 3.50 0.78 -6.40
C THR A 254 2.91 0.26 -7.70
N VAL A 255 1.64 -0.15 -7.67
CA VAL A 255 0.89 -0.61 -8.85
C VAL A 255 0.84 0.48 -9.91
N ASN A 256 0.60 1.73 -9.51
CA ASN A 256 0.61 2.87 -10.43
C ASN A 256 1.98 3.11 -11.05
N GLY A 257 3.06 3.00 -10.27
CA GLY A 257 4.43 3.11 -10.80
C GLY A 257 4.72 2.04 -11.85
N VAL A 258 4.35 0.79 -11.58
CA VAL A 258 4.51 -0.32 -12.53
C VAL A 258 3.69 -0.08 -13.81
N ASN A 259 2.43 0.34 -13.68
CA ASN A 259 1.58 0.64 -14.83
C ASN A 259 2.12 1.81 -15.66
N GLY A 260 2.72 2.82 -15.03
CA GLY A 260 3.40 3.91 -15.73
C GLY A 260 4.56 3.42 -16.61
N VAL A 261 5.37 2.48 -16.10
CA VAL A 261 6.45 1.86 -16.90
C VAL A 261 5.88 0.99 -18.02
N LYS A 262 4.78 0.28 -17.79
CA LYS A 262 4.08 -0.50 -18.82
C LYS A 262 3.62 0.39 -19.98
N THR A 263 2.97 1.53 -19.70
CA THR A 263 2.56 2.50 -20.73
C THR A 263 3.77 3.08 -21.46
N LYS A 264 4.82 3.48 -20.73
CA LYS A 264 6.08 3.96 -21.31
C LYS A 264 6.69 2.95 -22.30
N ALA A 265 6.65 1.66 -21.97
CA ALA A 265 7.13 0.59 -22.85
C ALA A 265 6.32 0.51 -24.15
N GLN A 266 4.98 0.55 -24.05
CA GLN A 266 4.08 0.50 -25.22
C GLN A 266 4.27 1.73 -26.14
N ASP A 267 4.39 2.92 -25.56
CA ASP A 267 4.60 4.15 -26.32
C ASP A 267 5.95 4.15 -27.05
N LEU A 268 7.00 3.63 -26.38
CA LEU A 268 8.32 3.49 -26.98
C LEU A 268 8.31 2.46 -28.12
N ASP A 269 7.64 1.32 -27.92
CA ASP A 269 7.51 0.29 -28.95
C ASP A 269 6.78 0.84 -30.19
N GLY A 270 5.69 1.58 -29.99
CA GLY A 270 4.98 2.26 -31.08
C GLY A 270 5.85 3.31 -31.80
N ALA A 271 6.73 4.03 -31.09
CA ALA A 271 7.69 4.93 -31.72
C ALA A 271 8.74 4.17 -32.53
N MET A 272 9.23 3.04 -32.02
CA MET A 272 10.18 2.17 -32.73
C MET A 272 9.57 1.60 -34.01
N GLN A 273 8.30 1.17 -33.98
CA GLN A 273 7.56 0.74 -35.18
C GLN A 273 7.46 1.85 -36.24
N ARG A 274 7.21 3.09 -35.82
CA ARG A 274 7.20 4.24 -36.74
C ARG A 274 8.58 4.51 -37.32
N LEU A 275 9.64 4.35 -36.53
CA LEU A 275 11.02 4.49 -37.02
C LEU A 275 11.37 3.43 -38.07
N GLU A 276 11.00 2.17 -37.81
CA GLU A 276 11.10 1.08 -38.78
C GLU A 276 10.37 1.41 -40.09
N SER A 277 9.14 1.92 -39.98
CA SER A 277 8.34 2.33 -41.14
C SER A 277 8.95 3.50 -41.90
N ALA A 278 9.54 4.49 -41.20
CA ALA A 278 10.15 5.66 -41.81
C ALA A 278 11.33 5.31 -42.75
N ILE A 279 12.03 4.20 -42.47
CA ILE A 279 13.17 3.74 -43.27
C ILE A 279 12.86 2.57 -44.20
N ALA A 280 11.62 2.06 -44.21
CA ALA A 280 11.25 0.89 -45.00
C ALA A 280 11.55 1.05 -46.51
N ASN A 281 11.35 2.27 -47.05
CA ASN A 281 11.58 2.59 -48.46
C ASN A 281 12.97 3.19 -48.72
N LYS A 282 13.97 2.95 -47.87
CA LYS A 282 15.33 3.52 -48.01
C LYS A 282 15.97 3.12 -49.34
N ASP A 283 15.86 1.85 -49.75
CA ASP A 283 16.54 1.34 -50.94
C ASP A 283 15.88 1.86 -52.22
N GLN A 284 14.54 1.93 -52.24
CA GLN A 284 13.80 2.58 -53.32
C GLN A 284 14.17 4.07 -53.42
N THR A 285 14.33 4.75 -52.29
CA THR A 285 14.76 6.16 -52.27
C THR A 285 16.17 6.30 -52.85
N LYS A 286 17.12 5.44 -52.46
CA LYS A 286 18.49 5.44 -52.99
C LYS A 286 18.60 5.09 -54.47
N ALA A 287 17.67 4.29 -54.99
CA ALA A 287 17.59 3.97 -56.41
C ALA A 287 16.94 5.07 -57.26
N SER A 288 16.25 6.04 -56.64
CA SER A 288 15.55 7.11 -57.35
C SER A 288 16.50 8.14 -57.96
N GLU A 289 16.13 8.72 -59.10
CA GLU A 289 16.86 9.82 -59.73
C GLU A 289 17.06 11.00 -58.77
N ASN A 290 16.01 11.31 -57.99
CA ASN A 290 16.05 12.37 -57.00
C ASN A 290 17.14 12.18 -55.94
N TYR A 291 17.53 10.94 -55.61
CA TYR A 291 18.70 10.69 -54.75
C TYR A 291 20.01 10.66 -55.54
N ILE A 292 20.05 9.95 -56.67
CA ILE A 292 21.34 9.71 -57.35
C ILE A 292 21.95 11.02 -57.85
N ASP A 293 21.11 11.93 -58.38
CA ASP A 293 21.49 13.24 -58.91
C ASP A 293 21.39 14.38 -57.86
N ALA A 294 21.04 14.08 -56.60
CA ALA A 294 21.05 15.07 -55.52
C ALA A 294 22.45 15.57 -55.19
N ASP A 295 22.51 16.73 -54.53
CA ASP A 295 23.79 17.26 -54.06
C ASP A 295 24.47 16.29 -53.08
N PRO A 296 25.81 16.14 -53.13
CA PRO A 296 26.54 15.21 -52.28
C PRO A 296 26.23 15.37 -50.78
N THR A 297 26.10 16.61 -50.30
CA THR A 297 25.80 16.90 -48.89
C THR A 297 24.41 16.41 -48.46
N LYS A 298 23.42 16.47 -49.36
CA LYS A 298 22.04 16.01 -49.12
C LYS A 298 21.95 14.49 -49.14
N LYS A 299 22.70 13.83 -50.03
CA LYS A 299 22.85 12.37 -50.04
C LYS A 299 23.45 11.89 -48.72
N THR A 300 24.57 12.47 -48.31
CA THR A 300 25.22 12.17 -47.02
C THR A 300 24.28 12.41 -45.84
N ALA A 301 23.50 13.50 -45.83
CA ALA A 301 22.53 13.75 -44.77
C ALA A 301 21.45 12.65 -44.68
N PHE A 302 20.92 12.21 -45.83
CA PHE A 302 19.95 11.11 -45.88
C PHE A 302 20.59 9.79 -45.44
N ASP A 303 21.77 9.44 -45.94
CA ASP A 303 22.48 8.22 -45.57
C ASP A 303 22.82 8.17 -44.08
N ASN A 304 23.23 9.30 -43.50
CA ASN A 304 23.50 9.40 -42.07
C ASN A 304 22.23 9.24 -41.22
N ALA A 305 21.10 9.84 -41.64
CA ALA A 305 19.82 9.68 -40.96
C ALA A 305 19.32 8.23 -40.99
N ILE A 306 19.48 7.54 -42.14
CA ILE A 306 19.18 6.11 -42.26
C ILE A 306 20.07 5.28 -41.35
N THR A 307 21.39 5.51 -41.37
CA THR A 307 22.36 4.78 -40.53
C THR A 307 22.05 4.94 -39.04
N GLN A 308 21.68 6.16 -38.61
CA GLN A 308 21.27 6.41 -37.23
C GLN A 308 19.99 5.67 -36.86
N ALA A 309 18.97 5.70 -37.72
CA ALA A 309 17.73 4.98 -37.50
C ALA A 309 17.95 3.45 -37.41
N GLU A 310 18.77 2.88 -38.31
CA GLU A 310 19.17 1.48 -38.28
C GLU A 310 19.92 1.10 -37.00
N SER A 311 20.80 1.99 -36.52
CA SER A 311 21.49 1.81 -35.25
C SER A 311 20.51 1.71 -34.08
N TYR A 312 19.40 2.44 -34.07
CA TYR A 312 18.40 2.35 -33.00
C TYR A 312 17.57 1.07 -33.11
N LEU A 313 17.21 0.67 -34.34
CA LEU A 313 16.40 -0.51 -34.63
C LEU A 313 17.13 -1.84 -34.45
N ASN A 314 18.47 -1.82 -34.47
CA ASN A 314 19.27 -3.01 -34.26
C ASN A 314 18.89 -3.68 -32.94
N LYS A 315 18.39 -4.94 -33.00
CA LYS A 315 17.86 -5.63 -31.83
C LYS A 315 18.93 -5.92 -30.78
N ASP A 316 20.11 -6.33 -31.21
CA ASP A 316 21.15 -6.83 -30.32
C ASP A 316 22.08 -5.72 -29.85
N HIS A 317 22.37 -4.75 -30.71
CA HIS A 317 23.38 -3.71 -30.49
C HIS A 317 22.79 -2.29 -30.53
N GLY A 318 21.47 -2.16 -30.54
CA GLY A 318 20.81 -0.87 -30.53
C GLY A 318 20.99 -0.16 -29.19
N ALA A 319 21.22 1.15 -29.25
CA ALA A 319 21.34 1.98 -28.06
C ALA A 319 20.00 2.05 -27.29
N ASN A 320 20.05 2.16 -25.96
CA ASN A 320 18.87 2.48 -25.16
C ASN A 320 18.44 3.93 -25.41
N LYS A 321 17.52 4.14 -26.35
CA LYS A 321 16.94 5.45 -26.66
C LYS A 321 15.52 5.54 -26.14
N ASP A 322 15.20 6.69 -25.56
CA ASP A 322 13.84 7.00 -25.16
C ASP A 322 12.96 7.39 -26.38
N LYS A 323 11.67 7.56 -26.11
CA LYS A 323 10.67 7.88 -27.13
C LYS A 323 11.00 9.17 -27.88
N GLN A 324 11.48 10.19 -27.19
CA GLN A 324 11.77 11.49 -27.77
C GLN A 324 12.94 11.40 -28.76
N ALA A 325 14.01 10.70 -28.38
CA ALA A 325 15.15 10.47 -29.26
C ALA A 325 14.78 9.64 -30.50
N VAL A 326 13.88 8.66 -30.35
CA VAL A 326 13.34 7.89 -31.48
C VAL A 326 12.50 8.79 -32.41
N GLU A 327 11.64 9.64 -31.86
CA GLU A 327 10.83 10.59 -32.63
C GLU A 327 11.70 11.62 -33.36
N GLN A 328 12.80 12.06 -32.76
CA GLN A 328 13.79 12.91 -33.43
C GLN A 328 14.47 12.20 -34.61
N ALA A 329 14.81 10.91 -34.48
CA ALA A 329 15.39 10.14 -35.59
C ALA A 329 14.39 10.01 -36.76
N ILE A 330 13.10 9.79 -36.47
CA ILE A 330 12.03 9.80 -37.48
C ILE A 330 12.00 11.14 -38.22
N GLN A 331 12.06 12.26 -37.49
CA GLN A 331 12.05 13.59 -38.09
C GLN A 331 13.30 13.84 -38.95
N SER A 332 14.47 13.39 -38.49
CA SER A 332 15.73 13.47 -39.24
C SER A 332 15.65 12.73 -40.58
N VAL A 333 15.14 11.50 -40.59
CA VAL A 333 14.91 10.72 -41.82
C VAL A 333 13.96 11.44 -42.77
N THR A 334 12.83 11.92 -42.25
CA THR A 334 11.81 12.62 -43.05
C THR A 334 12.36 13.90 -43.67
N THR A 335 13.07 14.70 -42.87
CA THR A 335 13.66 15.98 -43.31
C THR A 335 14.74 15.74 -44.36
N ALA A 336 15.66 14.80 -44.13
CA ALA A 336 16.74 14.51 -45.05
C ALA A 336 16.22 13.93 -46.37
N LYS A 337 15.20 13.06 -46.32
CA LYS A 337 14.53 12.51 -47.51
C LYS A 337 13.91 13.62 -48.36
N ASN A 338 13.18 14.54 -47.74
CA ASN A 338 12.53 15.65 -48.44
C ASN A 338 13.53 16.69 -48.96
N ALA A 339 14.73 16.74 -48.40
CA ALA A 339 15.79 17.64 -48.83
C ALA A 339 16.53 17.19 -50.09
N LEU A 340 16.35 15.94 -50.53
CA LEU A 340 16.91 15.40 -51.77
C LEU A 340 16.39 16.20 -52.98
N ASN A 341 17.30 16.58 -53.86
CA ASN A 341 17.06 17.57 -54.91
C ASN A 341 17.58 17.15 -56.29
N GLY A 342 17.74 15.85 -56.54
CA GLY A 342 18.19 15.35 -57.84
C GLY A 342 17.25 15.75 -58.99
N ASP A 343 15.94 15.77 -58.75
CA ASP A 343 14.97 16.20 -59.77
C ASP A 343 15.16 17.68 -60.13
N ALA A 344 15.36 18.53 -59.11
CA ALA A 344 15.65 19.95 -59.32
C ALA A 344 17.00 20.17 -60.02
N ASN A 345 18.01 19.37 -59.66
CA ASN A 345 19.32 19.40 -60.30
C ASN A 345 19.24 18.98 -61.78
N LEU A 346 18.43 17.96 -62.13
CA LEU A 346 18.17 17.55 -63.50
C LEU A 346 17.53 18.68 -64.31
N GLN A 347 16.50 19.32 -63.77
CA GLN A 347 15.84 20.44 -64.47
C GLN A 347 16.78 21.63 -64.68
N ARG A 348 17.61 21.95 -63.68
CA ARG A 348 18.65 22.98 -63.81
C ARG A 348 19.65 22.63 -64.90
N ALA A 349 20.19 21.40 -64.89
CA ALA A 349 21.13 20.93 -65.90
C ALA A 349 20.54 21.01 -67.31
N LYS A 350 19.27 20.61 -67.50
CA LYS A 350 18.57 20.72 -68.79
C LYS A 350 18.51 22.16 -69.28
N THR A 351 18.11 23.07 -68.38
CA THR A 351 18.02 24.50 -68.67
C THR A 351 19.38 25.06 -69.10
N GLU A 352 20.43 24.78 -68.33
CA GLU A 352 21.79 25.23 -68.61
C GLU A 352 22.35 24.64 -69.92
N ALA A 353 22.08 23.36 -70.21
CA ALA A 353 22.51 22.71 -71.44
C ALA A 353 21.79 23.28 -72.68
N ILE A 354 20.48 23.53 -72.58
CA ILE A 354 19.71 24.16 -73.65
C ILE A 354 20.23 25.56 -73.95
N GLN A 355 20.50 26.37 -72.91
CA GLN A 355 21.09 27.71 -73.07
C GLN A 355 22.48 27.64 -73.70
N ALA A 356 23.32 26.68 -73.29
CA ALA A 356 24.62 26.48 -73.90
C ALA A 356 24.50 26.13 -75.40
N ILE A 357 23.58 25.23 -75.77
CA ILE A 357 23.31 24.86 -77.17
C ILE A 357 22.84 26.07 -77.99
N ASP A 358 22.01 26.93 -77.41
CA ASP A 358 21.56 28.15 -78.07
C ASP A 358 22.72 29.08 -78.45
N ASN A 359 23.71 29.18 -77.58
CA ASN A 359 24.87 30.05 -77.77
C ASN A 359 25.94 29.49 -78.72
N LEU A 360 25.83 28.22 -79.16
CA LEU A 360 26.77 27.63 -80.13
C LEU A 360 26.59 28.26 -81.52
N THR A 361 27.63 28.90 -82.05
CA THR A 361 27.55 29.76 -83.25
C THR A 361 27.67 29.02 -84.57
N HIS A 362 28.24 27.81 -84.58
CA HIS A 362 28.55 27.07 -85.82
C HIS A 362 27.52 26.00 -86.15
N LEU A 363 26.64 25.63 -85.21
CA LEU A 363 25.51 24.72 -85.45
C LEU A 363 24.36 25.40 -86.19
N ASN A 364 23.69 24.65 -87.08
CA ASN A 364 22.46 25.10 -87.71
C ASN A 364 21.22 24.87 -86.83
N THR A 365 20.07 25.44 -87.22
CA THR A 365 18.81 25.35 -86.46
C THR A 365 18.34 23.91 -86.24
N ALA A 366 18.46 23.04 -87.24
CA ALA A 366 18.00 21.65 -87.13
C ALA A 366 18.85 20.86 -86.13
N GLN A 367 20.17 21.03 -86.16
CA GLN A 367 21.12 20.43 -85.22
C GLN A 367 20.83 20.89 -83.78
N LYS A 368 20.63 22.20 -83.58
CA LYS A 368 20.26 22.74 -82.26
C LYS A 368 18.93 22.16 -81.76
N THR A 369 17.91 22.11 -82.62
CA THR A 369 16.60 21.55 -82.25
C THR A 369 16.71 20.09 -81.84
N ALA A 370 17.42 19.26 -82.61
CA ALA A 370 17.62 17.84 -82.28
C ALA A 370 18.35 17.65 -80.94
N LEU A 371 19.43 18.40 -80.71
CA LEU A 371 20.17 18.34 -79.44
C LEU A 371 19.33 18.77 -78.25
N LYS A 372 18.52 19.84 -78.38
CA LYS A 372 17.60 20.27 -77.32
C LYS A 372 16.52 19.23 -77.02
N GLN A 373 16.01 18.54 -78.03
CA GLN A 373 15.06 17.43 -77.82
C GLN A 373 15.70 16.30 -77.03
N GLN A 374 16.94 15.93 -77.36
CA GLN A 374 17.70 14.93 -76.61
C GLN A 374 17.94 15.37 -75.16
N VAL A 375 18.33 16.64 -74.92
CA VAL A 375 18.50 17.19 -73.57
C VAL A 375 17.20 17.15 -72.78
N ASN A 376 16.07 17.52 -73.39
CA ASN A 376 14.76 17.45 -72.74
C ASN A 376 14.35 16.01 -72.39
N ALA A 377 14.68 15.04 -73.25
CA ALA A 377 14.42 13.62 -73.03
C ALA A 377 15.36 12.95 -72.03
N ALA A 378 16.52 13.56 -71.74
CA ALA A 378 17.49 12.98 -70.81
C ALA A 378 16.89 12.81 -69.40
N GLN A 379 17.16 11.66 -68.79
CA GLN A 379 16.62 11.29 -67.48
C GLN A 379 17.60 11.60 -66.34
N ARG A 380 18.87 11.90 -66.66
CA ARG A 380 19.95 12.04 -65.67
C ARG A 380 20.80 13.27 -65.92
N VAL A 381 21.31 13.87 -64.85
CA VAL A 381 22.22 15.03 -64.91
C VAL A 381 23.49 14.71 -65.72
N SER A 382 24.05 13.51 -65.54
CA SER A 382 25.20 13.05 -66.34
C SER A 382 24.89 12.98 -67.83
N GLY A 383 23.75 12.39 -68.21
CA GLY A 383 23.33 12.33 -69.62
C GLY A 383 23.11 13.71 -70.23
N VAL A 384 22.55 14.66 -69.47
CA VAL A 384 22.44 16.07 -69.91
C VAL A 384 23.83 16.69 -70.12
N THR A 385 24.77 16.41 -69.22
CA THR A 385 26.16 16.91 -69.30
C THR A 385 26.87 16.33 -70.53
N ASP A 386 26.71 15.05 -70.80
CA ASP A 386 27.29 14.39 -71.97
C ASP A 386 26.72 14.95 -73.28
N LEU A 387 25.42 15.22 -73.33
CA LEU A 387 24.78 15.88 -74.48
C LEU A 387 25.27 17.30 -74.68
N LYS A 388 25.47 18.07 -73.61
CA LYS A 388 26.07 19.42 -73.66
C LYS A 388 27.50 19.39 -74.20
N ASN A 389 28.30 18.42 -73.77
CA ASN A 389 29.67 18.24 -74.25
C ASN A 389 29.67 17.81 -75.73
N SER A 390 28.81 16.86 -76.09
CA SER A 390 28.63 16.40 -77.48
C SER A 390 28.20 17.54 -78.40
N ALA A 391 27.31 18.43 -77.94
CA ALA A 391 26.91 19.62 -78.67
C ALA A 391 28.09 20.57 -78.93
N THR A 392 28.93 20.79 -77.91
CA THR A 392 30.16 21.59 -78.03
C THR A 392 31.13 20.97 -79.04
N SER A 393 31.36 19.66 -78.97
CA SER A 393 32.21 18.95 -79.94
C SER A 393 31.67 19.03 -81.37
N LEU A 394 30.36 18.86 -81.56
CA LEU A 394 29.72 19.01 -82.88
C LEU A 394 29.86 20.43 -83.41
N ASN A 395 29.72 21.44 -82.56
CA ASN A 395 29.91 22.84 -82.96
C ASN A 395 31.32 23.09 -83.49
N ASN A 396 32.33 22.55 -82.81
CA ASN A 396 33.72 22.68 -83.26
C ASN A 396 33.97 21.94 -84.58
N ALA A 397 33.40 20.75 -84.75
CA ALA A 397 33.48 20.01 -86.01
C ALA A 397 32.78 20.76 -87.16
N MET A 398 31.65 21.41 -86.89
CA MET A 398 30.94 22.25 -87.86
C MET A 398 31.72 23.51 -88.22
N ASP A 399 32.45 24.10 -87.27
CA ASP A 399 33.36 25.21 -87.56
C ASP A 399 34.49 24.76 -88.51
N GLN A 400 35.15 23.64 -88.20
CA GLN A 400 36.18 23.06 -89.06
C GLN A 400 35.65 22.72 -90.46
N LEU A 401 34.44 22.17 -90.56
CA LEU A 401 33.80 21.91 -91.85
C LEU A 401 33.55 23.20 -92.63
N LYS A 402 33.07 24.26 -91.97
CA LYS A 402 32.87 25.57 -92.59
C LYS A 402 34.18 26.17 -93.07
N GLN A 403 35.26 26.05 -92.28
CA GLN A 403 36.60 26.49 -92.66
C GLN A 403 37.11 25.70 -93.86
N ALA A 404 37.02 24.37 -93.86
CA ALA A 404 37.45 23.53 -94.98
C ALA A 404 36.67 23.81 -96.27
N ILE A 405 35.37 24.12 -96.19
CA ILE A 405 34.56 24.53 -97.35
C ILE A 405 35.00 25.92 -97.83
N ALA A 406 35.21 26.88 -96.93
CA ALA A 406 35.68 28.22 -97.30
C ALA A 406 37.10 28.20 -97.91
N ASP A 407 37.98 27.35 -97.39
CA ASP A 407 39.32 27.09 -97.94
C ASP A 407 39.24 26.46 -99.32
N HIS A 408 38.36 25.48 -99.53
CA HIS A 408 38.09 24.92 -100.86
C HIS A 408 37.58 26.00 -101.83
N ASP A 409 36.60 26.81 -101.42
CA ASP A 409 36.02 27.86 -102.26
C ASP A 409 37.05 28.96 -102.59
N THR A 410 37.97 29.28 -101.68
CA THR A 410 39.09 30.20 -101.94
C THR A 410 40.18 29.58 -102.83
N ILE A 411 40.48 28.28 -102.71
CA ILE A 411 41.39 27.56 -103.61
C ILE A 411 40.83 27.50 -105.04
N VAL A 412 39.52 27.24 -105.19
CA VAL A 412 38.82 27.23 -106.48
C VAL A 412 38.76 28.63 -107.11
N ALA A 413 38.49 29.68 -106.31
CA ALA A 413 38.41 31.07 -106.79
C ALA A 413 39.77 31.74 -107.04
N GLY A 414 40.83 31.31 -106.35
CA GLY A 414 42.19 31.85 -106.46
C GLY A 414 42.97 31.43 -107.72
N GLY A 415 42.38 30.65 -108.63
CA GLY A 415 42.97 30.33 -109.92
C GLY A 415 44.12 29.30 -109.89
N ASN A 416 44.30 28.55 -108.80
CA ASN A 416 45.27 27.46 -108.72
C ASN A 416 44.69 26.10 -109.18
N TYR A 417 43.76 26.13 -110.13
CA TYR A 417 43.33 24.95 -110.89
C TYR A 417 44.14 24.87 -112.18
N HIS A 418 45.32 24.27 -112.08
CA HIS A 418 46.04 23.60 -113.19
C HIS A 418 46.46 22.22 -112.75
#